data_AF-A0A7X2S840-F1
#
_entry.id   AF-A0A7X2S840-F1
#
_cell.length_a   1.000
_cell.length_b   1.000
_cell.length_c   1.000
_cell.angle_alpha   90.00
_cell.angle_beta   90.00
_cell.angle_gamma   90.00
#
_symmetry.space_group_name_H-M   'P 1'
#
loop_
_entity.id
_entity.type
_entity.pdbx_description
1 polymer ?
#
loop_
_entity_poly.entity_id
_entity_poly.type
_entity_poly.pdbx_seq_one_letter_code
_entity_poly.pdbx_strand_id
1 'polypeptide(L)'
;MLKDRVIRAEKLPLSIQQLEKSYKEILTEKEVKKVVRTLNKNHAEAHYSILDRYGIQKEELIKGVLCIHCSKVMERYKGGWHCRGCNIKSRNAHTTALNDYLLLINSSITNQELRSFLKLESPASATKLLKSLNYPSSGQNKGRTYQLHLIEINV
;
A
#
# COMPACT_ATOMS: atom_id res chain seq x y z
N MET A 1 -34.81 -5.30 5.24
CA MET A 1 -33.73 -6.24 5.62
C MET A 1 -32.40 -5.60 6.04
N LEU A 2 -32.18 -4.27 5.91
CA LEU A 2 -30.92 -3.61 6.34
C LEU A 2 -30.94 -3.01 7.75
N LYS A 3 -32.11 -2.83 8.37
CA LYS A 3 -32.25 -2.15 9.69
C LYS A 3 -31.66 -2.95 10.86
N ASP A 4 -31.54 -4.27 10.74
CA ASP A 4 -31.07 -5.15 11.83
C ASP A 4 -29.55 -5.39 11.81
N ARG A 5 -28.82 -4.81 10.85
CA ARG A 5 -27.36 -4.96 10.71
C ARG A 5 -26.58 -3.65 10.82
N VAL A 6 -27.27 -2.54 11.06
CA VAL A 6 -26.67 -1.20 11.08
C VAL A 6 -27.15 -0.46 12.33
N ILE A 7 -26.20 -0.11 13.21
CA ILE A 7 -26.46 0.70 14.40
C ILE A 7 -25.96 2.12 14.11
N ARG A 8 -26.80 3.14 14.34
CA ARG A 8 -26.37 4.54 14.25
C ARG A 8 -25.44 4.88 15.42
N ALA A 9 -24.44 5.73 15.18
CA ALA A 9 -23.40 6.04 16.17
C ALA A 9 -23.98 6.50 17.51
N GLU A 10 -25.06 7.29 17.50
CA GLU A 10 -25.70 7.82 18.71
C GLU A 10 -26.37 6.73 19.56
N LYS A 11 -26.78 5.62 18.91
CA LYS A 11 -27.41 4.46 19.57
C LYS A 11 -26.39 3.41 20.01
N LEU A 12 -25.13 3.52 19.57
CA LEU A 12 -24.10 2.54 19.87
C LEU A 12 -23.89 2.30 21.38
N PRO A 13 -23.82 3.33 22.25
CA PRO A 13 -23.65 3.10 23.69
C PRO A 13 -24.81 2.31 24.30
N LEU A 14 -26.05 2.63 23.90
CA LEU A 14 -27.25 1.93 24.37
C LEU A 14 -27.29 0.48 23.87
N SER A 15 -26.90 0.23 22.62
CA SER A 15 -26.82 -1.12 22.08
C SER A 15 -25.74 -1.95 22.77
N ILE A 16 -24.56 -1.39 23.07
CA ILE A 16 -23.52 -2.08 23.84
C ILE A 16 -24.05 -2.48 25.22
N GLN A 17 -24.68 -1.56 25.95
CA GLN A 17 -25.28 -1.87 27.26
C GLN A 17 -26.37 -2.94 27.19
N GLN A 18 -27.18 -2.96 26.13
CA GLN A 18 -28.18 -4.01 25.93
C GLN A 18 -27.52 -5.36 25.68
N LEU A 19 -26.44 -5.41 24.90
CA LEU A 19 -25.68 -6.63 24.64
C LEU A 19 -25.00 -7.13 25.93
N GLU A 20 -24.35 -6.26 26.69
CA GLU A 20 -23.72 -6.61 27.98
C GLU A 20 -24.72 -7.20 28.99
N LYS A 21 -25.97 -6.71 28.98
CA LYS A 21 -27.05 -7.28 29.81
C LYS A 21 -27.58 -8.62 29.28
N SER A 22 -27.57 -8.80 27.97
CA SER A 22 -28.16 -9.97 27.30
C SER A 22 -27.21 -11.16 27.22
N TYR A 23 -25.90 -10.91 27.24
CA TYR A 23 -24.86 -11.92 27.16
C TYR A 23 -24.09 -11.99 28.48
N LYS A 24 -24.10 -13.17 29.12
CA LYS A 24 -23.20 -13.43 30.25
C LYS A 24 -21.79 -13.67 29.73
N GLU A 25 -20.78 -13.19 30.46
CA GLU A 25 -19.39 -13.58 30.22
C GLU A 25 -19.26 -15.10 30.36
N ILE A 26 -18.96 -15.77 29.25
CA ILE A 26 -18.81 -17.22 29.17
C ILE A 26 -17.34 -17.63 29.37
N LEU A 27 -16.42 -16.70 29.13
CA LEU A 27 -14.99 -16.90 29.25
C LEU A 27 -14.48 -16.28 30.55
N THR A 28 -13.71 -17.06 31.30
CA THR A 28 -12.91 -16.56 32.41
C THR A 28 -11.77 -15.68 31.92
N GLU A 29 -11.23 -14.82 32.79
CA GLU A 29 -10.08 -13.98 32.46
C GLU A 29 -8.86 -14.82 31.99
N LYS A 30 -8.70 -16.04 32.54
CA LYS A 30 -7.65 -16.98 32.11
C LYS A 30 -7.85 -17.45 30.66
N GLU A 31 -9.09 -17.72 30.27
CA GLU A 31 -9.43 -18.13 28.91
C GLU A 31 -9.28 -16.97 27.92
N VAL A 32 -9.68 -15.76 28.29
CA VAL A 32 -9.43 -14.55 27.49
C VAL A 32 -7.92 -14.36 27.27
N LYS A 33 -7.11 -14.45 28.32
CA LYS A 33 -5.64 -14.38 28.21
C LYS A 33 -5.08 -15.50 27.32
N LYS A 34 -5.65 -16.70 27.36
CA LYS A 34 -5.27 -17.80 26.47
C LYS A 34 -5.59 -17.47 25.01
N VAL A 35 -6.79 -16.96 24.72
CA VAL A 35 -7.19 -16.54 23.37
C VAL A 35 -6.26 -15.46 22.83
N VAL A 36 -5.98 -14.41 23.61
CA VAL A 36 -5.06 -13.34 23.20
C VAL A 36 -3.67 -13.89 22.84
N ARG A 37 -3.10 -14.76 23.69
CA ARG A 37 -1.81 -15.40 23.41
C ARG A 37 -1.87 -16.27 22.15
N THR A 38 -2.96 -17.02 21.97
CA THR A 38 -3.15 -17.85 20.77
C THR A 38 -3.26 -17.00 19.51
N LEU A 39 -4.02 -15.90 19.54
CA LEU A 39 -4.13 -14.98 18.41
C LEU A 39 -2.77 -14.35 18.10
N ASN A 40 -2.06 -13.83 19.10
CA ASN A 40 -0.74 -13.24 18.88
C ASN A 40 0.28 -14.26 18.35
N LYS A 41 0.24 -15.51 18.86
CA LYS A 41 1.16 -16.58 18.42
C LYS A 41 0.90 -17.01 16.98
N ASN A 42 -0.36 -17.03 16.55
CA ASN A 42 -0.76 -17.49 15.22
C ASN A 42 -1.03 -16.35 14.24
N HIS A 43 -0.91 -15.10 14.68
CA HIS A 43 -0.98 -13.95 13.79
C HIS A 43 0.20 -14.02 12.82
N ALA A 44 -0.11 -13.97 11.54
CA ALA A 44 0.87 -13.83 10.48
C ALA A 44 0.42 -12.67 9.59
N GLU A 45 1.35 -11.83 9.18
CA GLU A 45 1.07 -10.82 8.18
C GLU A 45 0.56 -11.47 6.90
N ALA A 46 -0.42 -10.82 6.28
CA ALA A 46 -1.02 -11.28 5.04
C ALA A 46 -0.02 -11.18 3.88
N HIS A 47 0.72 -12.24 3.62
CA HIS A 47 1.62 -12.35 2.47
C HIS A 47 0.97 -13.10 1.30
N TYR A 48 -0.17 -12.59 0.81
CA TYR A 48 -0.76 -13.06 -0.45
C TYR A 48 -0.80 -11.94 -1.47
N SER A 49 -0.67 -12.29 -2.74
CA SER A 49 -0.85 -11.36 -3.86
C SER A 49 -2.29 -10.82 -3.83
N ILE A 50 -2.43 -9.51 -3.65
CA ILE A 50 -3.74 -8.83 -3.74
C ILE A 50 -4.32 -9.03 -5.14
N LEU A 51 -3.46 -9.02 -6.16
CA LEU A 51 -3.86 -9.23 -7.55
C LEU A 51 -4.49 -10.61 -7.75
N ASP A 52 -3.84 -11.66 -7.26
CA ASP A 52 -4.32 -13.04 -7.42
C ASP A 52 -5.65 -13.25 -6.67
N ARG A 53 -5.76 -12.68 -5.46
CA ARG A 53 -6.97 -12.78 -4.63
C ARG A 53 -8.21 -12.20 -5.32
N TYR A 54 -8.04 -11.12 -6.08
CA TYR A 54 -9.12 -10.44 -6.78
C TYR A 54 -9.17 -10.76 -8.29
N GLY A 55 -8.30 -11.64 -8.78
CA GLY A 55 -8.23 -11.99 -10.21
C GLY A 55 -7.80 -10.85 -11.13
N ILE A 56 -7.07 -9.85 -10.60
CA ILE A 56 -6.63 -8.66 -11.34
C ILE A 56 -5.30 -8.96 -12.04
N GLN A 57 -5.22 -8.67 -13.34
CA GLN A 57 -3.98 -8.79 -14.09
C GLN A 57 -3.08 -7.56 -13.87
N LYS A 58 -1.76 -7.76 -13.90
CA LYS A 58 -0.78 -6.66 -13.72
C LYS A 58 -0.93 -5.57 -14.77
N GLU A 59 -1.44 -5.92 -15.95
CA GLU A 59 -1.68 -5.03 -17.08
C GLU A 59 -2.88 -4.10 -16.87
N GLU A 60 -3.83 -4.49 -16.00
CA GLU A 60 -4.98 -3.68 -15.63
C GLU A 60 -4.61 -2.55 -14.66
N LEU A 61 -3.44 -2.64 -14.03
CA LEU A 61 -2.96 -1.61 -13.11
C LEU A 61 -2.68 -0.31 -13.86
N ILE A 62 -3.12 0.80 -13.26
CA ILE A 62 -2.80 2.13 -13.76
C ILE A 62 -1.31 2.39 -13.56
N LYS A 63 -0.56 2.37 -14.66
CA LYS A 63 0.88 2.68 -14.68
C LYS A 63 1.12 4.19 -14.72
N GLY A 64 2.14 4.62 -14.00
CA GLY A 64 2.58 6.02 -13.85
C GLY A 64 2.64 6.42 -12.38
N VAL A 65 2.90 7.70 -12.13
CA VAL A 65 2.83 8.27 -10.78
C VAL A 65 1.47 8.89 -10.56
N LEU A 66 0.69 8.42 -9.59
CA LEU A 66 -0.62 8.97 -9.29
C LEU A 66 -0.52 10.19 -8.38
N CYS A 67 -1.36 11.20 -8.63
CA CYS A 67 -1.49 12.34 -7.75
C CYS A 67 -2.33 11.97 -6.53
N ILE A 68 -1.79 12.17 -5.32
CA ILE A 68 -2.50 11.86 -4.06
C ILE A 68 -3.78 12.67 -3.83
N HIS A 69 -3.95 13.80 -4.52
CA HIS A 69 -5.10 14.69 -4.33
C HIS A 69 -6.26 14.44 -5.28
N CYS A 70 -6.00 13.88 -6.47
CA CYS A 70 -7.03 13.71 -7.49
C CYS A 70 -6.90 12.42 -8.32
N SER A 71 -5.98 11.54 -7.95
CA SER A 71 -5.72 10.22 -8.55
C SER A 71 -5.44 10.21 -10.06
N LYS A 72 -5.15 11.36 -10.67
CA LYS A 72 -4.72 11.43 -12.08
C LYS A 72 -3.23 11.13 -12.19
N VAL A 73 -2.83 10.54 -13.31
CA VAL A 73 -1.42 10.28 -13.62
C VAL A 73 -0.69 11.61 -13.79
N MET A 74 0.42 11.77 -13.07
CA MET A 74 1.30 12.92 -13.10
C MET A 74 2.32 12.79 -14.22
N GLU A 75 2.69 13.92 -14.80
CA GLU A 75 3.72 14.01 -15.81
C GLU A 75 5.07 14.33 -15.18
N ARG A 76 6.14 13.79 -15.74
CA ARG A 76 7.49 14.14 -15.32
C ARG A 76 7.81 15.57 -15.76
N TYR A 77 8.24 16.43 -14.84
CA TYR A 77 8.56 17.82 -15.12
C TYR A 77 9.77 18.30 -14.31
N LYS A 78 10.83 18.76 -14.99
CA LYS A 78 12.04 19.39 -14.40
C LYS A 78 12.55 18.68 -13.13
N GLY A 79 12.69 17.36 -13.18
CA GLY A 79 13.18 16.54 -12.06
C GLY A 79 12.13 16.12 -11.04
N GLY A 80 10.94 16.73 -11.03
CA GLY A 80 9.78 16.30 -10.23
C GLY A 80 8.61 15.82 -11.08
N TRP A 81 7.42 15.90 -10.51
CA TRP A 81 6.15 15.46 -11.09
C TRP A 81 5.13 16.59 -11.02
N HIS A 82 4.32 16.73 -12.07
CA HIS A 82 3.26 17.73 -12.14
C HIS A 82 1.93 17.07 -12.52
N CYS A 83 0.89 17.33 -11.73
CA CYS A 83 -0.46 16.88 -12.02
C CYS A 83 -1.19 17.96 -12.85
N ARG A 84 -1.61 17.63 -14.07
CA ARG A 84 -2.46 18.54 -14.89
C ARG A 84 -3.92 18.63 -14.40
N GLY A 85 -4.34 17.72 -13.51
CA GLY A 85 -5.69 17.69 -12.96
C GLY A 85 -5.96 18.75 -11.90
N CYS A 86 -5.06 18.85 -10.93
CA CYS A 86 -5.17 19.77 -9.78
C CYS A 86 -4.00 20.77 -9.70
N ASN A 87 -3.13 20.81 -10.71
CA ASN A 87 -1.95 21.67 -10.83
C ASN A 87 -0.85 21.49 -9.75
N ILE A 88 -0.99 20.49 -8.88
CA ILE A 88 -0.01 20.22 -7.82
C ILE A 88 1.30 19.68 -8.42
N LYS A 89 2.41 20.10 -7.82
CA LYS A 89 3.76 19.65 -8.16
C LYS A 89 4.34 18.91 -6.96
N SER A 90 5.01 17.79 -7.21
CA SER A 90 5.69 17.03 -6.16
C SER A 90 7.03 16.51 -6.67
N ARG A 91 8.09 16.71 -5.90
CA ARG A 91 9.40 16.12 -6.21
C ARG A 91 9.43 14.63 -5.91
N ASN A 92 8.66 14.21 -4.91
CA ASN A 92 8.75 12.89 -4.29
C ASN A 92 7.56 11.98 -4.62
N ALA A 93 6.59 12.38 -5.45
CA ALA A 93 5.41 11.54 -5.74
C ALA A 93 5.73 10.12 -6.27
N HIS A 94 6.93 9.91 -6.80
CA HIS A 94 7.41 8.59 -7.19
C HIS A 94 7.63 7.63 -6.02
N THR A 95 7.81 8.11 -4.79
CA THR A 95 7.96 7.26 -3.60
C THR A 95 6.65 6.55 -3.29
N THR A 96 5.51 7.24 -3.39
CA THR A 96 4.18 6.64 -3.25
C THR A 96 3.98 5.54 -4.29
N ALA A 97 4.28 5.83 -5.55
CA ALA A 97 4.15 4.84 -6.62
C ALA A 97 5.05 3.61 -6.39
N LEU A 98 6.25 3.79 -5.84
CA LEU A 98 7.13 2.67 -5.48
C LEU A 98 6.61 1.85 -4.30
N ASN A 99 5.99 2.48 -3.31
CA ASN A 99 5.27 1.75 -2.26
C ASN A 99 4.11 0.94 -2.86
N ASP A 100 3.36 1.50 -3.81
CA ASP A 100 2.30 0.76 -4.52
C ASP A 100 2.86 -0.44 -5.27
N TYR A 101 3.99 -0.29 -5.97
CA TYR A 101 4.67 -1.40 -6.63
C TYR A 101 5.08 -2.50 -5.63
N LEU A 102 5.67 -2.11 -4.49
CA LEU A 102 6.08 -3.03 -3.43
C LEU A 102 4.90 -3.85 -2.89
N LEU A 103 3.75 -3.20 -2.66
CA LEU A 103 2.57 -3.82 -2.08
C LEU A 103 1.76 -4.66 -3.09
N LEU A 104 1.76 -4.28 -4.36
CA LEU A 104 0.93 -4.92 -5.38
C LEU A 104 1.67 -5.92 -6.27
N ILE A 105 2.97 -5.73 -6.48
CA ILE A 105 3.71 -6.44 -7.54
C ILE A 105 4.86 -7.26 -6.97
N ASN A 106 5.90 -6.62 -6.41
CA ASN A 106 7.09 -7.32 -5.93
C ASN A 106 7.97 -6.46 -5.01
N SER A 107 8.75 -7.10 -4.13
CA SER A 107 9.69 -6.43 -3.22
C SER A 107 11.01 -6.02 -3.87
N SER A 108 11.26 -6.42 -5.11
CA SER A 108 12.42 -6.01 -5.88
C SER A 108 12.01 -5.46 -7.23
N ILE A 109 12.84 -4.56 -7.76
CA ILE A 109 12.59 -3.91 -9.04
C ILE A 109 13.88 -3.73 -9.84
N THR A 110 13.81 -4.00 -11.13
CA THR A 110 14.85 -3.67 -12.10
C THR A 110 14.62 -2.26 -12.68
N ASN A 111 15.65 -1.71 -13.35
CA ASN A 111 15.48 -0.45 -14.09
C ASN A 111 14.36 -0.54 -15.14
N GLN A 112 14.26 -1.68 -15.84
CA GLN A 112 13.26 -1.90 -16.89
C GLN A 112 11.84 -1.93 -16.31
N GLU A 113 11.64 -2.65 -15.21
CA GLU A 113 10.35 -2.70 -14.51
C GLU A 113 9.95 -1.33 -13.98
N LEU A 114 10.88 -0.60 -13.36
CA LEU A 114 10.62 0.77 -12.90
C LEU A 114 10.17 1.68 -14.03
N ARG A 115 10.82 1.61 -15.19
CA ARG A 115 10.43 2.42 -16.36
C ARG A 115 9.06 2.06 -16.88
N SER A 116 8.77 0.76 -16.99
CA SER A 116 7.46 0.27 -17.43
C SER A 116 6.36 0.72 -16.47
N PHE A 117 6.61 0.61 -15.17
CA PHE A 117 5.64 0.94 -14.13
C PHE A 117 5.43 2.45 -13.98
N LEU A 118 6.49 3.26 -13.90
CA LEU A 118 6.39 4.72 -13.74
C LEU A 118 6.25 5.49 -15.07
N LYS A 119 6.21 4.79 -16.21
CA LYS A 119 6.22 5.35 -17.57
C LYS A 119 7.40 6.31 -17.81
N LEU A 120 8.61 5.91 -17.41
CA LEU A 120 9.83 6.67 -17.65
C LEU A 120 10.46 6.30 -18.99
N GLU A 121 10.63 7.29 -19.87
CA GLU A 121 11.22 7.10 -21.19
C GLU A 121 12.72 6.77 -21.11
N SER A 122 13.46 7.41 -20.20
CA SER A 122 14.92 7.31 -20.14
C SER A 122 15.42 6.30 -19.09
N PRO A 123 16.29 5.34 -19.47
CA PRO A 123 17.02 4.49 -18.53
C PRO A 123 17.85 5.27 -17.51
N ALA A 124 18.46 6.39 -17.94
CA ALA A 124 19.27 7.22 -17.07
C ALA A 124 18.42 7.89 -15.98
N SER A 125 17.20 8.33 -16.31
CA SER A 125 16.27 8.90 -15.34
C SER A 125 15.83 7.89 -14.28
N ALA A 126 15.57 6.64 -14.69
CA ALA A 126 15.26 5.55 -13.77
C ALA A 126 16.45 5.23 -12.85
N THR A 127 17.67 5.13 -13.38
CA THR A 127 18.89 4.91 -12.58
C THR A 127 19.12 6.03 -11.58
N LYS A 128 18.94 7.29 -11.99
CA LYS A 128 19.10 8.45 -11.11
C LYS A 128 18.09 8.41 -9.95
N LEU A 129 16.84 8.05 -10.24
CA LEU A 129 15.77 7.93 -9.24
C LEU A 129 16.07 6.80 -8.24
N LEU A 130 16.43 5.61 -8.72
CA LEU A 130 16.77 4.48 -7.85
C LEU A 130 17.98 4.79 -6.96
N LYS A 131 18.99 5.47 -7.51
CA LYS A 131 20.15 5.93 -6.73
C LYS A 131 19.79 6.99 -5.70
N SER A 132 18.90 7.94 -6.03
CA SER A 132 18.51 8.99 -5.07
C SER A 132 17.72 8.46 -3.87
N LEU A 133 17.10 7.29 -3.99
CA LEU A 133 16.37 6.63 -2.92
C LEU A 133 17.24 5.69 -2.06
N ASN A 134 18.53 5.53 -2.41
CA ASN A 134 19.49 4.71 -1.68
C ASN A 134 19.04 3.25 -1.45
N TYR A 135 18.28 2.66 -2.37
CA TYR A 135 17.89 1.25 -2.27
C TYR A 135 19.11 0.32 -2.41
N PRO A 136 19.23 -0.71 -1.54
CA PRO A 136 20.22 -1.77 -1.71
C PRO A 136 20.06 -2.42 -3.07
N SER A 137 21.16 -2.61 -3.79
CA SER A 137 21.14 -3.25 -5.11
C SER A 137 21.97 -4.51 -5.14
N SER A 138 21.47 -5.54 -5.80
CA SER A 138 22.17 -6.80 -6.08
C SER A 138 22.29 -7.02 -7.58
N GLY A 139 23.25 -7.85 -8.00
CA GLY A 139 23.49 -8.15 -9.42
C GLY A 139 24.29 -7.09 -10.18
N GLN A 140 24.58 -7.37 -11.45
CA GLN A 140 25.37 -6.51 -12.32
C GLN A 140 24.65 -6.22 -13.64
N ASN A 141 24.93 -5.05 -14.23
CA ASN A 141 24.45 -4.62 -15.55
C ASN A 141 22.92 -4.77 -15.71
N LYS A 142 22.46 -5.54 -16.70
CA LYS A 142 21.04 -5.77 -17.00
C LYS A 142 20.32 -6.57 -15.90
N GLY A 143 21.06 -7.36 -15.11
CA GLY A 143 20.52 -8.14 -14.00
C GLY A 143 20.52 -7.38 -12.67
N ARG A 144 20.78 -6.07 -12.66
CA ARG A 144 20.78 -5.28 -11.43
C ARG A 144 19.35 -5.08 -10.93
N THR A 145 19.08 -5.60 -9.74
CA THR A 145 17.82 -5.44 -9.01
C THR A 145 18.02 -4.54 -7.80
N TYR A 146 16.99 -3.81 -7.43
CA TYR A 146 16.95 -2.93 -6.26
C TYR A 146 15.91 -3.46 -5.29
N GLN A 147 16.29 -3.62 -4.02
CA GLN A 147 15.39 -4.07 -2.97
C GLN A 147 14.60 -2.87 -2.43
N LEU A 148 13.28 -2.92 -2.61
CA LEU A 148 12.37 -1.89 -2.17
C LEU A 148 12.06 -2.07 -0.68
N HIS A 149 11.94 -0.96 0.02
CA HIS A 149 11.37 -0.88 1.35
C HIS A 149 10.40 0.31 1.39
N LEU A 150 9.43 0.26 2.31
CA LEU A 150 8.46 1.33 2.48
C LEU A 150 9.16 2.63 2.83
N ILE A 151 8.84 3.68 2.07
CA ILE A 151 9.28 5.04 2.36
C ILE A 151 8.14 5.75 3.09
N GLU A 152 8.39 6.19 4.32
CA GLU A 152 7.46 7.05 5.05
C GLU A 152 7.37 8.42 4.37
N ILE A 153 6.14 8.84 4.06
CA ILE A 153 5.87 10.14 3.47
C ILE A 153 5.40 11.03 4.62
N ASN A 154 6.20 12.02 4.99
CA ASN A 154 5.71 13.14 5.78
C ASN A 154 4.73 13.92 4.89
N VAL A 155 3.43 13.69 5.10
CA VAL A 155 2.33 14.45 4.49
C VAL A 155 2.19 15.79 5.21
#